data_AF-A0A023FMU2-F1
#
_entry.id   AF-A0A023FMU2-F1
#
_cell.length_a   1.000
_cell.length_b   1.000
_cell.length_c   1.000
_cell.angle_alpha   90.00
_cell.angle_beta   90.00
_cell.angle_gamma   90.00
#
_symmetry.space_group_name_H-M   'P 1'
#
loop_
_entity.id
_entity.type
_entity.pdbx_description
1 polymer ?
#
loop_
_entity_poly.entity_id
_entity_poly.type
_entity_poly.pdbx_seq_one_letter_code
_entity_poly.pdbx_strand_id
1 'polypeptide(L)'
;MGTSSVLLLLAAWSVAVAVVECAPQKVISVTLDSKWSSTPFHLEASEFFAEESSDYFWRYVNDFQELDLAAFSNSTPKAQYETVLEVATRHLSAAKLALLKLSLSLRAHSPAVETFQQAARDKGFPEECEFVIEVQGGGAICSLDKLDEALKNRDKTAKLYTFKVDHFYGGAATSTSQQQQRPVVILHGDLGAPGFRRFHEELEERAKLREISYVLRHFV
;
A
#
# COMPACT_ATOMS: atom_id res chain seq x y z
N MET A 1 -63.79 -60.76 16.58
CA MET A 1 -62.34 -60.59 16.80
C MET A 1 -61.66 -60.65 15.43
N GLY A 2 -61.24 -59.55 14.83
CA GLY A 2 -60.60 -59.65 13.51
C GLY A 2 -60.34 -58.36 12.71
N THR A 3 -60.74 -57.17 13.17
CA THR A 3 -60.59 -55.94 12.38
C THR A 3 -59.65 -54.90 12.97
N SER A 4 -59.07 -55.15 14.16
CA SER A 4 -58.19 -54.17 14.82
C SER A 4 -56.71 -54.28 14.42
N SER A 5 -56.28 -55.40 13.82
CA SER A 5 -54.85 -55.63 13.49
C SER A 5 -54.43 -55.10 12.12
N VAL A 6 -55.36 -54.81 11.21
CA VAL A 6 -55.01 -54.37 9.85
C VAL A 6 -54.80 -52.84 9.78
N LEU A 7 -55.50 -52.07 10.62
CA LEU A 7 -55.40 -50.61 10.65
C LEU A 7 -54.15 -50.08 11.37
N LEU A 8 -53.53 -50.86 12.26
CA LEU A 8 -52.29 -50.48 12.94
C LEU A 8 -51.03 -50.68 12.08
N LEU A 9 -51.12 -51.46 10.99
CA LEU A 9 -49.99 -51.70 10.09
C LEU A 9 -49.87 -50.66 8.97
N LEU A 10 -50.94 -49.90 8.68
CA LEU A 10 -50.93 -48.87 7.63
C LEU A 10 -50.54 -47.47 8.13
N ALA A 11 -50.59 -47.21 9.44
CA ALA A 11 -50.22 -45.90 10.00
C ALA A 11 -48.72 -45.74 10.27
N ALA A 12 -47.93 -46.82 10.17
CA ALA A 12 -46.48 -46.79 10.45
C ALA A 12 -45.61 -46.40 9.24
N TRP A 13 -46.21 -46.08 8.08
CA TRP A 13 -45.47 -46.00 6.81
C TRP A 13 -45.58 -44.66 6.09
N SER A 14 -45.54 -43.55 6.81
CA SER A 14 -45.53 -42.22 6.16
C SER A 14 -44.80 -41.13 6.94
N VAL A 15 -43.60 -41.41 7.46
CA VAL A 15 -42.58 -40.35 7.67
C VAL A 15 -41.18 -40.98 7.48
N ALA A 16 -40.87 -41.39 6.26
CA ALA A 16 -39.47 -41.54 5.87
C ALA A 16 -39.00 -40.16 5.39
N VAL A 17 -38.47 -39.35 6.31
CA VAL A 17 -37.67 -38.19 5.91
C VAL A 17 -36.44 -38.76 5.21
N ALA A 18 -36.42 -38.70 3.88
CA ALA A 18 -35.22 -38.97 3.12
C ALA A 18 -34.23 -37.85 3.45
N VAL A 19 -33.33 -38.12 4.39
CA VAL A 19 -32.12 -37.31 4.55
C VAL A 19 -31.31 -37.55 3.29
N VAL A 20 -31.37 -36.61 2.34
CA VAL A 20 -30.46 -36.59 1.20
C VAL A 20 -29.09 -36.23 1.77
N GLU A 21 -28.32 -37.24 2.16
CA GLU A 21 -26.89 -37.09 2.37
C GLU A 21 -26.26 -36.79 1.00
N CYS A 22 -26.03 -35.51 0.73
CA CYS A 22 -25.16 -35.11 -0.37
C CYS A 22 -23.79 -35.75 -0.14
N ALA A 23 -23.44 -36.72 -0.99
CA ALA A 23 -22.11 -37.32 -0.97
C ALA A 23 -21.05 -36.20 -1.04
N PRO A 24 -19.97 -36.26 -0.23
CA PRO A 24 -18.95 -35.23 -0.25
C PRO A 24 -18.38 -35.11 -1.66
N GLN A 25 -18.55 -33.92 -2.24
CA GLN A 25 -18.10 -33.63 -3.60
C GLN A 25 -16.56 -33.69 -3.62
N LYS A 26 -15.98 -34.44 -4.57
CA LYS A 26 -14.52 -34.44 -4.76
C LYS A 26 -14.11 -33.10 -5.38
N VAL A 27 -13.55 -32.22 -4.56
CA VAL A 27 -13.08 -30.89 -5.00
C VAL A 27 -11.59 -30.95 -5.30
N ILE A 28 -11.20 -30.42 -6.45
CA ILE A 28 -9.79 -30.14 -6.79
C ILE A 28 -9.57 -28.65 -6.56
N SER A 29 -8.58 -28.31 -5.73
CA SER A 29 -8.19 -26.92 -5.45
C SER A 29 -6.77 -26.68 -5.96
N VAL A 30 -6.55 -25.55 -6.63
CA VAL A 30 -5.24 -25.11 -7.13
C VAL A 30 -5.01 -23.69 -6.64
N THR A 31 -3.84 -23.42 -6.07
CA THR A 31 -3.43 -22.10 -5.57
C THR A 31 -2.21 -21.61 -6.33
N LEU A 32 -2.07 -20.28 -6.41
CA LEU A 32 -0.91 -19.60 -7.01
C LEU A 32 -0.35 -18.60 -5.99
N ASP A 33 0.95 -18.69 -5.74
CA ASP A 33 1.65 -17.86 -4.76
C ASP A 33 2.75 -17.02 -5.44
N SER A 34 2.92 -15.78 -4.97
CA SER A 34 4.02 -14.91 -5.36
C SER A 34 5.34 -15.33 -4.67
N LYS A 35 6.48 -14.87 -5.22
CA LYS A 35 7.79 -15.07 -4.58
C LYS A 35 8.11 -14.05 -3.48
N TRP A 36 7.33 -12.97 -3.41
CA TRP A 36 7.45 -11.92 -2.39
C TRP A 36 6.30 -11.99 -1.39
N SER A 37 6.50 -11.35 -0.24
CA SER A 37 5.50 -11.26 0.84
C SER A 37 4.27 -10.44 0.40
N SER A 38 3.14 -10.63 1.07
CA SER A 38 1.95 -9.83 0.78
C SER A 38 2.24 -8.34 1.01
N THR A 39 2.05 -7.52 -0.02
CA THR A 39 2.15 -6.06 0.10
C THR A 39 0.88 -5.46 0.72
N PRO A 40 0.97 -4.35 1.47
CA PRO A 40 -0.20 -3.71 2.06
C PRO A 40 -1.13 -3.02 1.04
N PHE A 41 -2.44 -3.07 1.29
CA PHE A 41 -3.45 -2.52 0.38
C PHE A 41 -3.37 -1.01 0.18
N HIS A 42 -3.00 -0.26 1.23
CA HIS A 42 -2.88 1.20 1.14
C HIS A 42 -1.73 1.66 0.25
N LEU A 43 -0.66 0.86 0.14
CA LEU A 43 0.45 1.09 -0.79
C LEU A 43 0.10 0.63 -2.22
N GLU A 44 -0.63 -0.48 -2.37
CA GLU A 44 -1.12 -0.87 -3.70
C GLU A 44 -2.13 0.15 -4.27
N ALA A 45 -2.96 0.71 -3.40
CA ALA A 45 -3.89 1.77 -3.78
C ALA A 45 -3.15 3.05 -4.17
N SER A 46 -2.09 3.45 -3.46
CA SER A 46 -1.31 4.63 -3.85
C SER A 46 -0.67 4.44 -5.23
N GLU A 47 -0.15 3.24 -5.55
CA GLU A 47 0.37 2.94 -6.89
C GLU A 47 -0.72 2.97 -7.98
N PHE A 48 -1.96 2.56 -7.67
CA PHE A 48 -3.10 2.76 -8.57
C PHE A 48 -3.34 4.25 -8.86
N PHE A 49 -3.28 5.10 -7.83
CA PHE A 49 -3.39 6.55 -8.01
C PHE A 49 -2.22 7.14 -8.80
N ALA A 50 -1.01 6.60 -8.66
CA ALA A 50 0.15 7.03 -9.40
C ALA A 50 0.06 6.72 -10.90
N GLU A 51 -0.53 5.58 -11.28
CA GLU A 51 -0.76 5.23 -12.69
C GLU A 51 -1.71 6.24 -13.36
N GLU A 52 -2.71 6.73 -12.64
CA GLU A 52 -3.63 7.75 -13.15
C GLU A 52 -2.92 9.11 -13.33
N SER A 53 -2.21 9.58 -12.30
CA SER A 53 -1.27 10.71 -12.42
C SER A 53 -0.47 10.94 -11.12
N SER A 54 0.68 11.61 -11.25
CA SER A 54 1.47 12.05 -10.09
C SER A 54 0.69 12.93 -9.11
N ASP A 55 -0.19 13.80 -9.59
CA ASP A 55 -0.99 14.67 -8.71
C ASP A 55 -2.01 13.87 -7.89
N TYR A 56 -2.60 12.81 -8.47
CA TYR A 56 -3.52 11.93 -7.76
C TYR A 56 -2.82 11.11 -6.68
N PHE A 57 -1.58 10.65 -6.94
CA PHE A 57 -0.76 10.00 -5.92
C PHE A 57 -0.57 10.89 -4.69
N TRP A 58 -0.11 12.13 -4.88
CA TRP A 58 0.15 13.03 -3.75
C TRP A 58 -1.11 13.48 -3.03
N ARG A 59 -2.23 13.65 -3.74
CA ARG A 59 -3.53 13.89 -3.10
C ARG A 59 -3.94 12.72 -2.20
N TYR A 60 -3.78 11.49 -2.68
CA TYR A 60 -4.07 10.32 -1.86
C TYR A 60 -3.16 10.25 -0.63
N VAL A 61 -1.85 10.50 -0.78
CA VAL A 61 -0.89 10.54 0.33
C VAL A 61 -1.25 11.61 1.36
N ASN A 62 -1.72 12.78 0.92
CA ASN A 62 -2.13 13.87 1.80
C ASN A 62 -3.44 13.56 2.55
N ASP A 63 -4.44 13.02 1.86
CA ASP A 63 -5.68 12.59 2.51
C ASP A 63 -5.43 11.47 3.53
N PHE A 64 -4.49 10.57 3.25
CA PHE A 64 -4.13 9.50 4.18
C PHE A 64 -3.53 10.04 5.47
N GLN A 65 -2.83 11.18 5.42
CA GLN A 65 -2.30 11.82 6.61
C GLN A 65 -3.39 12.35 7.54
N GLU A 66 -4.59 12.66 7.06
CA GLU A 66 -5.69 13.14 7.92
C GLU A 66 -6.23 12.07 8.87
N LEU A 67 -5.93 10.79 8.59
CA LEU A 67 -6.37 9.66 9.38
C LEU A 67 -5.61 9.55 10.71
N ASP A 68 -6.22 8.84 11.65
CA ASP A 68 -5.50 8.29 12.80
C ASP A 68 -4.70 7.05 12.33
N LEU A 69 -3.44 7.29 11.96
CA LEU A 69 -2.53 6.25 11.46
C LEU A 69 -2.25 5.17 12.51
N ALA A 70 -2.29 5.49 13.81
CA ALA A 70 -2.11 4.51 14.87
C ALA A 70 -3.34 3.60 15.02
N ALA A 71 -4.54 4.13 14.84
CA ALA A 71 -5.74 3.31 14.76
C ALA A 71 -5.75 2.46 13.47
N PHE A 72 -5.34 3.03 12.34
CA PHE A 72 -5.26 2.34 11.06
C PHE A 72 -4.29 1.15 11.10
N SER A 73 -3.05 1.36 11.58
CA SER A 73 -2.01 0.33 11.62
C SER A 73 -2.39 -0.85 12.52
N ASN A 74 -3.13 -0.59 13.60
CA ASN A 74 -3.58 -1.62 14.56
C ASN A 74 -4.91 -2.29 14.17
N SER A 75 -5.55 -1.86 13.08
CA SER A 75 -6.85 -2.38 12.66
C SER A 75 -6.73 -3.69 11.86
N THR A 76 -7.85 -4.41 11.73
CA THR A 76 -7.87 -5.66 10.95
C THR A 76 -7.64 -5.38 9.46
N PRO A 77 -7.10 -6.34 8.67
CA PRO A 77 -6.90 -6.15 7.23
C PRO A 77 -8.16 -5.74 6.47
N LYS A 78 -9.33 -6.23 6.90
CA LYS A 78 -10.63 -5.83 6.35
C LYS A 78 -10.94 -4.36 6.64
N ALA A 79 -10.72 -3.91 7.88
CA ALA A 79 -10.92 -2.52 8.25
C ALA A 79 -9.94 -1.59 7.51
N GLN A 80 -8.67 -2.00 7.37
CA GLN A 80 -7.69 -1.26 6.56
C GLN A 80 -8.15 -1.11 5.11
N TYR A 81 -8.65 -2.19 4.50
CA TYR A 81 -9.22 -2.14 3.16
C TYR A 81 -10.43 -1.20 3.06
N GLU A 82 -11.35 -1.25 4.03
CA GLU A 82 -12.52 -0.35 4.07
C GLU A 82 -12.09 1.13 4.18
N THR A 83 -11.11 1.45 5.04
CA THR A 83 -10.52 2.78 5.17
C THR A 83 -9.87 3.24 3.86
N VAL A 84 -9.10 2.37 3.20
CA VAL A 84 -8.49 2.68 1.89
C VAL A 84 -9.56 3.03 0.85
N LEU A 85 -10.66 2.28 0.82
CA LEU A 85 -11.77 2.57 -0.08
C LEU A 85 -12.46 3.89 0.27
N GLU A 86 -12.65 4.19 1.55
CA GLU A 86 -13.25 5.45 2.02
C GLU A 86 -12.42 6.65 1.54
N VAL A 87 -11.10 6.61 1.74
CA VAL A 87 -10.18 7.64 1.24
C VAL A 87 -10.26 7.74 -0.27
N ALA A 88 -10.25 6.60 -0.98
CA ALA A 88 -10.27 6.58 -2.43
C ALA A 88 -11.55 7.18 -3.04
N THR A 89 -12.70 7.05 -2.36
CA THR A 89 -13.98 7.59 -2.85
C THR A 89 -13.99 9.12 -2.95
N ARG A 90 -13.10 9.81 -2.24
CA ARG A 90 -12.96 11.28 -2.30
C ARG A 90 -12.41 11.77 -3.64
N HIS A 91 -11.62 10.93 -4.31
CA HIS A 91 -10.89 11.27 -5.55
C HIS A 91 -11.40 10.53 -6.79
N LEU A 92 -12.02 9.36 -6.61
CA LEU A 92 -12.41 8.48 -7.71
C LEU A 92 -13.91 8.54 -8.00
N SER A 93 -14.26 8.49 -9.29
CA SER A 93 -15.64 8.21 -9.70
C SER A 93 -16.05 6.78 -9.35
N ALA A 94 -17.34 6.49 -9.29
CA ALA A 94 -17.85 5.14 -9.01
C ALA A 94 -17.26 4.06 -9.94
N ALA A 95 -17.04 4.40 -11.22
CA ALA A 95 -16.40 3.50 -12.18
C ALA A 95 -14.93 3.23 -11.85
N LYS A 96 -14.14 4.27 -11.52
CA LYS A 96 -12.74 4.13 -11.13
C LYS A 96 -12.59 3.41 -9.79
N LEU A 97 -13.52 3.63 -8.85
CA LEU A 97 -13.55 2.91 -7.58
C LEU A 97 -13.81 1.41 -7.78
N ALA A 98 -14.70 1.04 -8.70
CA ALA A 98 -14.91 -0.36 -9.06
C ALA A 98 -13.64 -0.98 -9.67
N LEU A 99 -12.92 -0.22 -10.49
CA LEU A 99 -11.63 -0.64 -11.05
C LEU A 99 -10.56 -0.80 -9.96
N LEU A 100 -10.48 0.12 -8.99
CA LEU A 100 -9.57 0.00 -7.84
C LEU A 100 -9.87 -1.29 -7.04
N LYS A 101 -11.13 -1.58 -6.75
CA LYS A 101 -11.53 -2.82 -6.05
C LYS A 101 -11.08 -4.07 -6.81
N LEU A 102 -11.23 -4.06 -8.14
CA LEU A 102 -10.75 -5.14 -8.99
C LEU A 102 -9.22 -5.24 -8.95
N SER A 103 -8.52 -4.11 -9.08
CA SER A 103 -7.05 -4.05 -9.04
C SER A 103 -6.48 -4.61 -7.73
N LEU A 104 -7.06 -4.21 -6.59
CA LEU A 104 -6.70 -4.71 -5.25
C LEU A 104 -7.01 -6.21 -5.09
N SER A 105 -8.11 -6.69 -5.69
CA SER A 105 -8.45 -8.12 -5.68
C SER A 105 -7.45 -8.95 -6.50
N LEU A 106 -6.95 -8.39 -7.59
CA LEU A 106 -5.95 -9.00 -8.47
C LEU A 106 -4.50 -8.81 -7.98
N ARG A 107 -4.28 -7.99 -6.95
CA ARG A 107 -2.95 -7.58 -6.47
C ARG A 107 -2.09 -6.96 -7.58
N ALA A 108 -2.73 -6.22 -8.50
CA ALA A 108 -2.09 -5.79 -9.75
C ALA A 108 -0.88 -4.86 -9.53
N HIS A 109 -0.89 -4.05 -8.47
CA HIS A 109 0.20 -3.15 -8.11
C HIS A 109 1.17 -3.74 -7.07
N SER A 110 0.94 -4.97 -6.61
CA SER A 110 1.86 -5.64 -5.68
C SER A 110 3.31 -5.70 -6.20
N PRO A 111 3.57 -6.00 -7.49
CA PRO A 111 4.94 -5.96 -8.03
C PRO A 111 5.58 -4.56 -8.01
N ALA A 112 4.80 -3.49 -8.17
CA ALA A 112 5.31 -2.12 -8.11
C ALA A 112 5.78 -1.77 -6.70
N VAL A 113 4.97 -2.09 -5.69
CA VAL A 113 5.35 -1.93 -4.28
C VAL A 113 6.61 -2.76 -3.96
N GLU A 114 6.63 -4.03 -4.35
CA GLU A 114 7.79 -4.92 -4.10
C GLU A 114 9.06 -4.44 -4.79
N THR A 115 8.96 -3.75 -5.93
CA THR A 115 10.13 -3.18 -6.62
C THR A 115 10.86 -2.17 -5.71
N PHE A 116 10.11 -1.34 -4.97
CA PHE A 116 10.71 -0.42 -4.00
C PHE A 116 11.28 -1.15 -2.79
N GLN A 117 10.60 -2.19 -2.31
CA GLN A 117 11.09 -3.03 -1.20
C GLN A 117 12.45 -3.65 -1.53
N GLN A 118 12.59 -4.24 -2.72
CA GLN A 118 13.85 -4.83 -3.17
C GLN A 118 14.94 -3.78 -3.33
N ALA A 119 14.62 -2.63 -3.94
CA ALA A 119 15.57 -1.54 -4.10
C ALA A 119 16.07 -0.97 -2.76
N ALA A 120 15.25 -1.00 -1.71
CA ALA A 120 15.63 -0.60 -0.36
C ALA A 120 16.48 -1.68 0.34
N ARG A 121 16.11 -2.97 0.21
CA ARG A 121 16.88 -4.11 0.77
C ARG A 121 18.29 -4.19 0.17
N ASP A 122 18.43 -3.96 -1.14
CA ASP A 122 19.73 -3.94 -1.83
C ASP A 122 20.68 -2.85 -1.29
N LYS A 123 20.13 -1.77 -0.71
CA LYS A 123 20.91 -0.71 -0.08
C LYS A 123 21.38 -1.05 1.33
N GLY A 124 20.79 -2.08 1.96
CA GLY A 124 21.14 -2.52 3.31
C GLY A 124 20.84 -1.47 4.38
N PHE A 125 19.66 -0.85 4.34
CA PHE A 125 19.25 0.11 5.35
C PHE A 125 19.16 -0.52 6.76
N PRO A 126 19.40 0.25 7.83
CA PRO A 126 19.30 -0.28 9.19
C PRO A 126 17.87 -0.71 9.52
N GLU A 127 17.70 -1.92 10.08
CA GLU A 127 16.38 -2.46 10.44
C GLU A 127 15.69 -1.69 11.59
N GLU A 128 16.45 -0.91 12.37
CA GLU A 128 15.93 -0.15 13.51
C GLU A 128 15.20 1.14 13.11
N CYS A 129 15.19 1.48 11.82
CA CYS A 129 14.65 2.73 11.33
C CYS A 129 13.23 2.54 10.78
N GLU A 130 12.24 3.17 11.41
CA GLU A 130 10.85 3.19 10.92
C GLU A 130 10.75 3.89 9.55
N PHE A 131 11.53 4.97 9.39
CA PHE A 131 11.66 5.71 8.13
C PHE A 131 13.14 5.94 7.83
N VAL A 132 13.48 5.88 6.54
CA VAL A 132 14.83 6.15 6.06
C VAL A 132 14.79 7.30 5.08
N ILE A 133 15.52 8.37 5.38
CA ILE A 133 15.69 9.51 4.50
C ILE A 133 17.03 9.35 3.80
N GLU A 134 17.01 9.18 2.50
CA GLU A 134 18.21 9.10 1.68
C GLU A 134 18.47 10.44 1.02
N VAL A 135 19.59 11.07 1.39
CA VAL A 135 20.01 12.37 0.88
C VAL A 135 21.05 12.17 -0.20
N GLN A 136 20.86 12.80 -1.37
CA GLN A 136 21.85 12.79 -2.45
C GLN A 136 23.22 13.24 -1.94
N GLY A 137 24.20 12.33 -1.91
CA GLY A 137 25.56 12.59 -1.42
C GLY A 137 25.69 12.80 0.09
N GLY A 138 24.58 12.67 0.85
CA GLY A 138 24.54 12.80 2.31
C GLY A 138 24.32 11.48 3.06
N GLY A 139 24.10 10.38 2.33
CA GLY A 139 23.86 9.05 2.90
C GLY A 139 22.41 8.83 3.35
N ALA A 140 22.19 7.74 4.08
CA ALA A 140 20.89 7.38 4.66
C ALA A 140 20.84 7.80 6.14
N ILE A 141 19.79 8.51 6.54
CA ILE A 141 19.55 8.96 7.91
C ILE A 141 18.16 8.52 8.37
N CYS A 142 17.97 8.33 9.68
CA CYS A 142 16.70 7.85 10.23
C CYS A 142 15.96 8.88 11.09
N SER A 143 16.55 10.06 11.32
CA SER A 143 15.91 11.16 12.06
C SER A 143 15.99 12.44 11.25
N LEU A 144 14.90 13.22 11.31
CA LEU A 144 14.82 14.56 10.75
C LEU A 144 15.86 15.52 11.34
N ASP A 145 16.28 15.31 12.60
CA ASP A 145 17.25 16.18 13.27
C ASP A 145 18.61 16.21 12.56
N LYS A 146 18.93 15.14 11.82
CA LYS A 146 20.18 15.00 11.05
C LYS A 146 20.06 15.50 9.61
N LEU A 147 18.86 15.90 9.17
CA LEU A 147 18.59 16.27 7.78
C LEU A 147 19.38 17.51 7.35
N ASP A 148 19.39 18.55 8.18
CA ASP A 148 20.12 19.79 7.88
C ASP A 148 21.62 19.56 7.76
N GLU A 149 22.18 18.72 8.64
CA GLU A 149 23.59 18.36 8.60
C GLU A 149 23.91 17.56 7.34
N ALA A 150 23.10 16.55 7.01
CA ALA A 150 23.25 15.74 5.80
C ALA A 150 23.15 16.59 4.52
N LEU A 151 22.24 17.57 4.47
CA LEU A 151 22.10 18.47 3.32
C LEU A 151 23.27 19.44 3.17
N LYS A 152 23.87 19.90 4.27
CA LYS A 152 25.03 20.80 4.28
C LYS A 152 26.32 20.08 3.90
N ASN A 153 26.55 18.88 4.44
CA ASN A 153 27.79 18.12 4.29
C ASN A 153 27.80 17.19 3.06
N ARG A 154 26.76 17.24 2.21
CA ARG A 154 26.65 16.33 1.08
C ARG A 154 27.77 16.48 0.05
N ASP A 155 28.17 15.37 -0.54
CA ASP A 155 28.93 15.36 -1.78
C ASP A 155 28.01 15.78 -2.94
N LYS A 156 28.20 17.00 -3.44
CA LYS A 156 27.42 17.57 -4.56
C LYS A 156 27.70 16.86 -5.89
N THR A 157 28.79 16.11 -6.01
CA THR A 157 29.15 15.36 -7.21
C THR A 157 28.52 13.96 -7.23
N ALA A 158 28.14 13.45 -6.06
CA ALA A 158 27.48 12.17 -5.92
C ALA A 158 26.11 12.18 -6.60
N LYS A 159 25.83 11.11 -7.34
CA LYS A 159 24.53 10.87 -7.97
C LYS A 159 23.70 9.97 -7.08
N LEU A 160 22.41 10.30 -6.96
CA LEU A 160 21.42 9.43 -6.37
C LEU A 160 20.56 8.85 -7.48
N TYR A 161 20.49 7.52 -7.55
CA TYR A 161 19.72 6.85 -8.60
C TYR A 161 18.22 6.98 -8.34
N THR A 162 17.54 7.60 -9.31
CA THR A 162 16.09 7.70 -9.38
C THR A 162 15.57 6.86 -10.54
N PHE A 163 14.37 6.32 -10.38
CA PHE A 163 13.68 5.49 -11.35
C PHE A 163 12.58 6.28 -12.03
N LYS A 164 12.16 5.83 -13.23
CA LYS A 164 11.02 6.45 -13.93
C LYS A 164 9.70 6.34 -13.16
N VAL A 165 9.60 5.32 -12.31
CA VAL A 165 8.44 5.06 -11.46
C VAL A 165 8.50 5.81 -10.13
N ASP A 166 9.56 6.58 -9.86
CA ASP A 166 9.66 7.35 -8.63
C ASP A 166 8.60 8.45 -8.56
N HIS A 167 8.01 8.59 -7.38
CA HIS A 167 6.99 9.59 -7.11
C HIS A 167 7.65 10.89 -6.68
N PHE A 168 7.85 11.83 -7.61
CA PHE A 168 8.38 13.17 -7.32
C PHE A 168 7.28 14.13 -6.87
N TYR A 169 7.51 14.84 -5.78
CA TYR A 169 6.59 15.87 -5.31
C TYR A 169 6.51 17.06 -6.28
N GLY A 170 5.29 17.47 -6.63
CA GLY A 170 5.03 18.59 -7.55
C GLY A 170 5.06 18.25 -9.05
N GLY A 171 5.10 16.96 -9.40
CA GLY A 171 4.97 16.48 -10.79
C GLY A 171 6.29 16.48 -11.59
N ALA A 172 6.47 15.39 -12.34
CA ALA A 172 7.51 15.07 -13.34
C ALA A 172 8.99 15.39 -13.00
N ALA A 173 9.81 14.34 -13.06
CA ALA A 173 11.26 14.41 -13.29
C ALA A 173 11.60 14.86 -14.73
N THR A 174 10.99 15.96 -15.19
CA THR A 174 11.29 16.50 -16.52
C THR A 174 12.30 17.60 -16.39
N SER A 175 13.57 17.20 -16.54
CA SER A 175 14.53 17.80 -17.47
C SER A 175 14.50 19.33 -17.55
N THR A 176 14.35 19.99 -16.41
CA THR A 176 14.55 21.41 -16.28
C THR A 176 15.84 21.55 -15.50
N SER A 177 16.73 22.38 -16.01
CA SER A 177 18.02 22.73 -15.41
C SER A 177 17.90 23.13 -13.92
N GLN A 178 16.70 23.43 -13.45
CA GLN A 178 16.33 23.75 -12.07
C GLN A 178 16.18 22.54 -11.12
N GLN A 179 15.79 21.35 -11.59
CA GLN A 179 15.81 20.14 -10.75
C GLN A 179 17.25 19.67 -10.48
N GLN A 180 18.16 19.95 -11.42
CA GLN A 180 19.58 19.66 -11.30
C GLN A 180 20.32 20.57 -10.30
N GLN A 181 19.67 21.64 -9.83
CA GLN A 181 20.21 22.57 -8.82
C GLN A 181 19.88 22.16 -7.38
N ARG A 182 18.92 21.25 -7.18
CA ARG A 182 18.42 20.86 -5.85
C ARG A 182 18.82 19.43 -5.50
N PRO A 183 19.23 19.14 -4.26
CA PRO A 183 19.48 17.77 -3.83
C PRO A 183 18.19 16.95 -3.93
N VAL A 184 18.30 15.73 -4.46
CA VAL A 184 17.22 14.75 -4.34
C VAL A 184 17.24 14.17 -2.92
N VAL A 185 16.07 14.11 -2.29
CA VAL A 185 15.86 13.49 -0.99
C VAL A 185 14.72 12.49 -1.14
N ILE A 186 14.99 11.23 -0.82
CA ILE A 186 14.04 10.13 -0.93
C ILE A 186 13.62 9.69 0.47
N LEU A 187 12.32 9.74 0.77
CA LEU A 187 11.76 9.10 1.95
C LEU A 187 11.38 7.67 1.60
N HIS A 188 11.98 6.71 2.30
CA HIS A 188 11.58 5.32 2.29
C HIS A 188 10.75 5.05 3.54
N GLY A 189 9.54 4.54 3.38
CA GLY A 189 8.73 4.08 4.49
C GLY A 189 7.29 3.75 4.13
N ASP A 190 6.50 3.44 5.16
CA ASP A 190 5.09 3.10 5.05
C ASP A 190 4.22 4.35 5.25
N LEU A 191 3.37 4.69 4.29
CA LEU A 191 2.41 5.79 4.42
C LEU A 191 1.35 5.51 5.51
N GLY A 192 1.14 4.24 5.86
CA GLY A 192 0.23 3.80 6.92
C GLY A 192 0.82 3.80 8.32
N ALA A 193 2.12 4.07 8.48
CA ALA A 193 2.78 4.05 9.77
C ALA A 193 2.57 5.35 10.57
N PRO A 194 2.43 5.29 11.91
CA PRO A 194 2.10 6.46 12.73
C PRO A 194 3.06 7.64 12.60
N GLY A 195 4.36 7.38 12.40
CA GLY A 195 5.35 8.44 12.26
C GLY A 195 5.33 9.16 10.89
N PHE A 196 4.61 8.63 9.89
CA PHE A 196 4.71 9.09 8.51
C PHE A 196 4.41 10.58 8.35
N ARG A 197 3.34 11.08 8.98
CA ARG A 197 2.90 12.47 8.89
C ARG A 197 4.04 13.45 9.17
N ARG A 198 4.79 13.23 10.26
CA ARG A 198 5.91 14.11 10.67
C ARG A 198 7.01 14.17 9.60
N PHE A 199 7.40 13.03 9.03
CA PHE A 199 8.46 12.98 8.01
C PHE A 199 7.98 13.57 6.68
N HIS A 200 6.74 13.29 6.30
CA HIS A 200 6.16 13.81 5.08
C HIS A 200 6.03 15.33 5.13
N GLU A 201 5.41 15.90 6.19
CA GLU A 201 5.19 17.35 6.31
C GLU A 201 6.50 18.15 6.20
N GLU A 202 7.55 17.71 6.89
CA GLU A 202 8.86 18.35 6.85
C GLU A 202 9.49 18.35 5.44
N LEU A 203 9.44 17.21 4.74
CA LEU A 203 9.99 17.10 3.39
C LEU A 203 9.12 17.80 2.35
N GLU A 204 7.81 17.80 2.55
CA GLU A 204 6.84 18.51 1.72
C GLU A 204 7.06 20.03 1.81
N GLU A 205 7.24 20.57 3.03
CA GLU A 205 7.53 21.99 3.25
C GLU A 205 8.83 22.40 2.57
N ARG A 206 9.91 21.64 2.76
CA ARG A 206 11.19 21.89 2.09
C ARG A 206 11.10 21.80 0.57
N ALA A 207 10.28 20.89 0.04
CA ALA A 207 10.04 20.78 -1.39
C ALA A 207 9.26 22.00 -1.92
N LYS A 208 8.25 22.47 -1.19
CA LYS A 208 7.49 23.70 -1.49
C LYS A 208 8.40 24.94 -1.50
N LEU A 209 9.32 25.03 -0.54
CA LEU A 209 10.36 26.07 -0.45
C LEU A 209 11.47 25.93 -1.51
N ARG A 210 11.41 24.88 -2.34
CA ARG A 210 12.42 24.55 -3.37
C ARG A 210 13.82 24.32 -2.82
N GLU A 211 13.93 23.85 -1.59
CA GLU A 211 15.22 23.47 -0.99
C GLU A 211 15.69 22.09 -1.46
N ILE A 212 14.73 21.19 -1.68
CA ILE A 212 14.97 19.79 -2.06
C ILE A 212 14.06 19.37 -3.22
N SER A 213 14.43 18.27 -3.87
CA SER A 213 13.53 17.48 -4.71
C SER A 213 13.08 16.26 -3.91
N TYR A 214 11.85 16.27 -3.42
CA TYR A 214 11.30 15.23 -2.56
C TYR A 214 10.72 14.07 -3.40
N VAL A 215 11.12 12.85 -3.05
CA VAL A 215 10.60 11.59 -3.59
C VAL A 215 10.09 10.70 -2.47
N LEU A 216 8.96 10.03 -2.67
CA LEU A 216 8.46 9.00 -1.76
C LEU A 216 8.62 7.61 -2.40
N ARG A 217 9.22 6.68 -1.66
CA ARG A 217 9.31 5.25 -2.00
C ARG A 217 8.71 4.41 -0.88
N HIS A 218 7.97 3.38 -1.26
CA HIS A 218 7.35 2.46 -0.31
C HIS A 218 8.40 1.51 0.31
N PHE A 219 8.41 1.42 1.64
CA PHE A 219 9.26 0.48 2.39
C PHE A 219 8.55 0.01 3.66
N VAL A 220 8.42 -1.31 3.85
CA VAL A 220 7.76 -1.96 4.99
C VAL A 220 8.59 -3.09 5.57
#